data_AF-A0A3D1RV44-F1
#
_entry.id   AF-A0A3D1RV44-F1
#
_cell.length_a   1.000
_cell.length_b   1.000
_cell.length_c   1.000
_cell.angle_alpha   90.00
_cell.angle_beta   90.00
_cell.angle_gamma   90.00
#
_symmetry.space_group_name_H-M   'P 1'
#
loop_
_entity.id
_entity.type
_entity.pdbx_description
1 polymer ?
#
loop_
_entity_poly.entity_id
_entity_poly.type
_entity_poly.pdbx_seq_one_letter_code
_entity_poly.pdbx_strand_id
1 'polypeptide(L)'
;TGATGIQTATATSETAAVRVETSTLESIAITTLPNKLAYTVGSELDITGMVVTGSYSDNSTEILSITAANVTGFDSSKAVESQTLTVTVSGKTATYTIKIVAELVCDPDSSFSGVGIFSSPPGAVATKPGLSRNVTFLLGSGYLPGKKMPSGIMAFQFSAGKQLFMGTTQEWLCIDGNLVLLKGKGMLNGRTGYSYLLSAVDGGTYSKNDRIRFQIWDKSGGIVYDNEPGAELYAVPDTPLSKGNIIIKKVKQVWR
;
A
#
# COMPACT_ATOMS: atom_id res chain seq x y z
N THR A 1 -58.11 46.11 68.12
CA THR A 1 -57.81 46.61 66.77
C THR A 1 -56.67 45.80 66.20
N GLY A 2 -56.94 44.88 65.28
CA GLY A 2 -55.90 44.06 64.64
C GLY A 2 -56.44 43.50 63.33
N ALA A 3 -56.14 44.18 62.23
CA ALA A 3 -56.59 43.80 60.89
C ALA A 3 -55.53 42.90 60.22
N THR A 4 -55.93 41.70 59.81
CA THR A 4 -55.17 40.80 58.95
C THR A 4 -55.27 41.27 57.50
N GLY A 5 -54.16 41.78 56.96
CA GLY A 5 -54.01 42.06 55.53
C GLY A 5 -53.38 40.86 54.82
N ILE A 6 -54.12 40.26 53.88
CA ILE A 6 -53.58 39.27 52.95
C ILE A 6 -52.98 40.05 51.77
N GLN A 7 -51.67 39.93 51.54
CA GLN A 7 -51.04 40.44 50.34
C GLN A 7 -51.00 39.34 49.27
N THR A 8 -51.70 39.58 48.17
CA THR A 8 -51.63 38.78 46.95
C THR A 8 -50.40 39.21 46.16
N ALA A 9 -49.37 38.36 46.08
CA ALA A 9 -48.23 38.58 45.21
C ALA A 9 -48.53 38.03 43.80
N THR A 10 -48.62 38.91 42.82
CA THR A 10 -48.72 38.54 41.40
C THR A 10 -47.32 38.23 40.89
N ALA A 11 -47.03 36.96 40.60
CA ALA A 11 -45.80 36.55 39.95
C ALA A 11 -45.94 36.73 38.43
N THR A 12 -45.24 37.71 37.86
CA THR A 12 -45.08 37.88 36.42
C THR A 12 -43.98 36.95 35.93
N SER A 13 -44.36 35.89 35.21
CA SER A 13 -43.41 35.03 34.51
C SER A 13 -42.90 35.76 33.27
N GLU A 14 -41.65 36.22 33.31
CA GLU A 14 -40.97 36.78 32.15
C GLU A 14 -40.42 35.62 31.31
N THR A 15 -41.11 35.31 30.20
CA THR A 15 -40.69 34.29 29.25
C THR A 15 -39.48 34.81 28.48
N ALA A 16 -38.27 34.46 28.91
CA ALA A 16 -37.05 34.70 28.15
C ALA A 16 -37.16 33.96 26.80
N ALA A 17 -37.21 34.71 25.71
CA ALA A 17 -37.16 34.15 24.37
C ALA A 17 -35.79 33.49 24.17
N VAL A 18 -35.75 32.16 24.12
CA VAL A 18 -34.56 31.41 23.71
C VAL A 18 -34.32 31.73 22.24
N ARG A 19 -33.34 32.60 21.95
CA ARG A 19 -32.89 32.87 20.59
C ARG A 19 -32.13 31.64 20.11
N VAL A 20 -32.73 30.87 19.20
CA VAL A 20 -32.04 29.79 18.49
C VAL A 20 -31.12 30.46 17.48
N GLU A 21 -29.84 30.64 17.82
CA GLU A 21 -28.81 31.01 16.85
C GLU A 21 -28.65 29.82 15.89
N THR A 22 -28.84 30.05 14.60
CA THR A 22 -28.63 29.02 13.57
C THR A 22 -27.14 28.80 13.37
N SER A 23 -26.62 27.62 13.69
CA SER A 23 -25.23 27.26 13.38
C SER A 23 -25.09 26.93 11.89
N THR A 24 -23.98 27.38 11.30
CA THR A 24 -23.69 27.22 9.87
C THR A 24 -22.39 26.46 9.71
N LEU A 25 -22.33 25.51 8.76
CA LEU A 25 -21.12 24.74 8.49
C LEU A 25 -20.03 25.66 7.91
N GLU A 26 -18.91 25.79 8.60
CA GLU A 26 -17.79 26.66 8.22
C GLU A 26 -16.70 25.90 7.45
N SER A 27 -16.39 24.67 7.82
CA SER A 27 -15.39 23.84 7.14
C SER A 27 -15.65 22.35 7.31
N ILE A 28 -14.98 21.53 6.49
CA ILE A 28 -14.90 20.08 6.68
C ILE A 28 -13.45 19.62 6.67
N ALA A 29 -13.15 18.53 7.37
CA ALA A 29 -11.85 17.89 7.38
C ALA A 29 -12.00 16.37 7.31
N ILE A 30 -11.13 15.70 6.55
CA ILE A 30 -10.99 14.24 6.57
C ILE A 30 -10.15 13.90 7.80
N THR A 31 -10.80 13.48 8.88
CA THR A 31 -10.16 13.17 10.16
C THR A 31 -9.65 11.72 10.22
N THR A 32 -10.23 10.84 9.40
CA THR A 32 -9.71 9.50 9.14
C THR A 32 -9.78 9.22 7.63
N LEU A 33 -8.65 8.83 7.04
CA LEU A 33 -8.60 8.44 5.62
C LEU A 33 -9.35 7.12 5.38
N PRO A 34 -9.83 6.86 4.15
CA PRO A 34 -10.28 5.54 3.75
C PRO A 34 -9.23 4.47 4.02
N ASN A 35 -9.67 3.25 4.29
CA ASN A 35 -8.77 2.11 4.44
C ASN A 35 -8.04 1.77 3.12
N LYS A 36 -8.61 2.17 1.98
CA LYS A 36 -8.08 1.87 0.64
C LYS A 36 -7.66 3.15 -0.08
N LEU A 37 -6.35 3.33 -0.21
CA LEU A 37 -5.72 4.43 -0.94
C LEU A 37 -4.99 3.98 -2.22
N ALA A 38 -4.97 2.67 -2.49
CA ALA A 38 -4.39 2.08 -3.69
C ALA A 38 -5.42 1.17 -4.37
N TYR A 39 -5.60 1.38 -5.67
CA TYR A 39 -6.59 0.69 -6.52
C TYR A 39 -5.91 0.08 -7.72
N THR A 40 -6.44 -1.00 -8.29
CA THR A 40 -6.05 -1.45 -9.63
C THR A 40 -6.91 -0.75 -10.69
N VAL A 41 -6.42 -0.71 -11.93
CA VAL A 41 -7.23 -0.28 -13.08
C VAL A 41 -8.57 -1.03 -13.08
N GLY A 42 -9.66 -0.30 -13.32
CA GLY A 42 -11.02 -0.83 -13.32
C GLY A 42 -11.66 -1.06 -11.94
N SER A 43 -10.95 -0.81 -10.84
CA SER A 43 -11.55 -0.89 -9.50
C SER A 43 -12.63 0.17 -9.28
N GLU A 44 -13.65 -0.16 -8.49
CA GLU A 44 -14.62 0.79 -7.96
C GLU A 44 -14.08 1.55 -6.73
N LEU A 45 -14.59 2.76 -6.49
CA LEU A 45 -14.23 3.59 -5.33
C LEU A 45 -14.73 2.94 -4.03
N ASP A 46 -13.85 2.85 -3.03
CA ASP A 46 -14.17 2.34 -1.70
C ASP A 46 -13.76 3.36 -0.63
N ILE A 47 -14.76 3.99 -0.01
CA ILE A 47 -14.56 4.99 1.05
C ILE A 47 -14.67 4.40 2.47
N THR A 48 -14.69 3.08 2.62
CA THR A 48 -14.84 2.42 3.91
C THR A 48 -13.76 2.88 4.88
N GLY A 49 -14.19 3.23 6.11
CA GLY A 49 -13.31 3.73 7.17
C GLY A 49 -13.07 5.25 7.13
N MET A 50 -13.49 5.95 6.06
CA MET A 50 -13.39 7.40 6.01
C MET A 50 -14.24 8.05 7.10
N VAL A 51 -13.67 9.01 7.82
CA VAL A 51 -14.39 9.89 8.76
C VAL A 51 -14.16 11.33 8.33
N VAL A 52 -15.24 12.07 8.15
CA VAL A 52 -15.21 13.50 7.84
C VAL A 52 -15.89 14.26 8.96
N THR A 53 -15.20 15.25 9.50
CA THR A 53 -15.70 16.10 10.59
C THR A 53 -16.00 17.49 10.04
N GLY A 54 -17.21 17.98 10.30
CA GLY A 54 -17.61 19.36 10.05
C GLY A 54 -17.36 20.25 11.26
N SER A 55 -16.98 21.50 11.03
CA SER A 55 -16.87 22.55 12.05
C SER A 55 -17.87 23.66 11.77
N TYR A 56 -18.57 24.12 12.80
CA TYR A 56 -19.67 25.08 12.69
C TYR A 56 -19.35 26.42 13.37
N SER A 57 -20.11 27.46 13.01
CA SER A 57 -19.94 28.83 13.51
C SER A 57 -20.17 29.02 15.02
N ASP A 58 -20.79 28.04 15.68
CA ASP A 58 -20.94 27.97 17.13
C ASP A 58 -19.76 27.26 17.83
N ASN A 59 -18.69 26.96 17.10
CA ASN A 59 -17.51 26.17 17.51
C ASN A 59 -17.80 24.69 17.80
N SER A 60 -19.00 24.19 17.49
CA SER A 60 -19.27 22.75 17.58
C SER A 60 -18.67 21.98 16.40
N THR A 61 -18.54 20.66 16.57
CA THR A 61 -18.09 19.75 15.53
C THR A 61 -18.99 18.52 15.44
N GLU A 62 -19.17 17.99 14.24
CA GLU A 62 -20.00 16.82 13.98
C GLU A 62 -19.34 15.88 12.98
N ILE A 63 -19.56 14.58 13.12
CA ILE A 63 -19.20 13.60 12.08
C ILE A 63 -20.26 13.68 10.98
N LEU A 64 -19.83 13.99 9.77
CA LEU A 64 -20.69 14.09 8.61
C LEU A 64 -20.87 12.71 7.95
N SER A 65 -22.10 12.39 7.56
CA SER A 65 -22.37 11.18 6.78
C SER A 65 -21.92 11.38 5.33
N ILE A 66 -20.98 10.55 4.88
CA ILE A 66 -20.37 10.64 3.56
C ILE A 66 -20.74 9.41 2.73
N THR A 67 -21.10 9.65 1.48
CA THR A 67 -21.31 8.62 0.46
C THR A 67 -20.35 8.83 -0.70
N ALA A 68 -20.25 7.85 -1.60
CA ALA A 68 -19.45 8.01 -2.83
C ALA A 68 -19.88 9.21 -3.68
N ALA A 69 -21.16 9.62 -3.61
CA ALA A 69 -21.67 10.79 -4.34
C ALA A 69 -21.07 12.12 -3.87
N ASN A 70 -20.53 12.17 -2.65
CA ASN A 70 -19.82 13.34 -2.13
C ASN A 70 -18.37 13.43 -2.64
N VAL A 71 -17.87 12.38 -3.29
CA VAL A 71 -16.46 12.27 -3.70
C VAL A 71 -16.34 12.43 -5.22
N THR A 72 -15.49 13.36 -5.64
CA THR A 72 -15.19 13.60 -7.06
C THR A 72 -13.70 13.41 -7.33
N GLY A 73 -13.34 13.25 -8.61
CA GLY A 73 -11.94 13.10 -9.06
C GLY A 73 -11.43 11.66 -9.13
N PHE A 74 -12.24 10.66 -8.76
CA PHE A 74 -11.89 9.25 -8.94
C PHE A 74 -11.99 8.83 -10.41
N ASP A 75 -10.89 8.34 -10.97
CA ASP A 75 -10.79 7.75 -12.30
C ASP A 75 -9.79 6.58 -12.27
N SER A 76 -10.31 5.35 -12.30
CA SER A 76 -9.51 4.12 -12.32
C SER A 76 -9.29 3.55 -13.73
N SER A 77 -9.55 4.32 -14.80
CA SER A 77 -9.41 3.82 -16.19
C SER A 77 -7.96 3.53 -16.60
N LYS A 78 -6.99 4.11 -15.91
CA LYS A 78 -5.56 3.94 -16.17
C LYS A 78 -4.74 4.08 -14.88
N ALA A 79 -3.54 3.51 -14.89
CA ALA A 79 -2.61 3.68 -13.80
C ALA A 79 -2.19 5.16 -13.66
N VAL A 80 -2.11 5.64 -12.42
CA VAL A 80 -1.66 6.98 -12.06
C VAL A 80 -1.09 6.98 -10.63
N GLU A 81 0.12 7.54 -10.47
CA GLU A 81 0.85 7.54 -9.21
C GLU A 81 0.20 8.40 -8.12
N SER A 82 -0.48 9.47 -8.53
CA SER A 82 -1.19 10.35 -7.60
C SER A 82 -2.42 10.94 -8.28
N GLN A 83 -3.59 10.63 -7.73
CA GLN A 83 -4.88 11.18 -8.12
C GLN A 83 -5.52 11.85 -6.91
N THR A 84 -5.85 13.13 -7.05
CA THR A 84 -6.50 13.90 -5.98
C THR A 84 -8.00 13.72 -6.05
N LEU A 85 -8.60 13.26 -4.95
CA LEU A 85 -10.03 13.16 -4.76
C LEU A 85 -10.50 14.29 -3.85
N THR A 86 -11.68 14.81 -4.15
CA THR A 86 -12.31 15.91 -3.39
C THR A 86 -13.60 15.41 -2.76
N VAL A 87 -13.69 15.49 -1.43
CA VAL A 87 -14.95 15.33 -0.69
C VAL A 87 -15.64 16.68 -0.63
N THR A 88 -16.92 16.75 -0.99
CA THR A 88 -17.74 17.97 -0.94
C THR A 88 -19.01 17.76 -0.11
N VAL A 89 -19.22 18.63 0.88
CA VAL A 89 -20.45 18.70 1.68
C VAL A 89 -20.87 20.16 1.81
N SER A 90 -22.09 20.51 1.37
CA SER A 90 -22.65 21.87 1.47
C SER A 90 -21.71 22.97 0.96
N GLY A 91 -20.98 22.71 -0.13
CA GLY A 91 -20.02 23.64 -0.75
C GLY A 91 -18.66 23.74 -0.04
N LYS A 92 -18.44 23.02 1.07
CA LYS A 92 -17.14 22.90 1.74
C LYS A 92 -16.42 21.66 1.24
N THR A 93 -15.10 21.75 1.10
CA THR A 93 -14.28 20.72 0.48
C THR A 93 -13.11 20.29 1.37
N ALA A 94 -12.74 19.02 1.24
CA ALA A 94 -11.49 18.47 1.75
C ALA A 94 -10.94 17.49 0.71
N THR A 95 -9.62 17.36 0.61
CA THR A 95 -8.98 16.53 -0.41
C THR A 95 -8.10 15.45 0.19
N TYR A 96 -7.99 14.33 -0.52
CA TYR A 96 -7.01 13.28 -0.24
C TYR A 96 -6.50 12.71 -1.55
N THR A 97 -5.38 12.00 -1.51
CA THR A 97 -4.76 11.41 -2.70
C THR A 97 -4.83 9.90 -2.66
N ILE A 98 -5.04 9.29 -3.82
CA ILE A 98 -4.95 7.85 -4.04
C ILE A 98 -3.95 7.54 -5.15
N LYS A 99 -3.61 6.26 -5.30
CA LYS A 99 -2.85 5.72 -6.42
C LYS A 99 -3.70 4.69 -7.17
N ILE A 100 -3.64 4.72 -8.51
CA ILE A 100 -4.15 3.65 -9.38
C ILE A 100 -2.95 2.89 -9.95
N VAL A 101 -2.90 1.58 -9.70
CA VAL A 101 -1.86 0.67 -10.21
C VAL A 101 -2.38 -0.09 -11.43
N ALA A 102 -1.50 -0.41 -12.36
CA ALA A 102 -1.85 -1.28 -13.47
C ALA A 102 -2.30 -2.67 -12.95
N GLU A 103 -3.24 -3.29 -13.65
CA GLU A 103 -3.52 -4.71 -13.42
C GLU A 103 -2.33 -5.55 -13.91
N LEU A 104 -1.94 -6.53 -13.11
CA LEU A 104 -0.85 -7.43 -13.45
C LEU A 104 -1.33 -8.48 -14.47
N VAL A 105 -0.81 -8.43 -15.70
CA VAL A 105 -1.09 -9.46 -16.72
C VAL A 105 -0.03 -10.55 -16.61
N CYS A 106 -0.32 -11.57 -15.81
CA CYS A 106 0.63 -12.63 -15.52
C CYS A 106 0.62 -13.71 -16.62
N ASP A 107 1.79 -14.02 -17.17
CA ASP A 107 2.00 -15.21 -18.00
C ASP A 107 2.24 -16.43 -17.10
N PRO A 108 1.26 -17.36 -16.99
CA PRO A 108 1.38 -18.54 -16.12
C PRO A 108 2.35 -19.60 -16.66
N ASP A 109 2.71 -19.55 -17.94
CA ASP A 109 3.60 -20.53 -18.56
C ASP A 109 5.07 -20.09 -18.49
N SER A 110 5.32 -18.82 -18.20
CA SER A 110 6.67 -18.29 -18.07
C SER A 110 7.37 -18.75 -16.78
N SER A 111 8.69 -18.81 -16.85
CA SER A 111 9.57 -19.05 -15.70
C SER A 111 10.72 -18.06 -15.70
N PHE A 112 11.38 -17.90 -14.56
CA PHE A 112 12.62 -17.14 -14.49
C PHE A 112 13.67 -17.87 -13.69
N SER A 113 14.92 -17.48 -13.92
CA SER A 113 16.08 -17.90 -13.15
C SER A 113 17.06 -16.75 -13.06
N GLY A 114 17.86 -16.71 -12.01
CA GLY A 114 18.94 -15.75 -11.93
C GLY A 114 19.88 -16.02 -10.78
N VAL A 115 21.08 -15.48 -10.96
CA VAL A 115 22.16 -15.52 -9.99
C VAL A 115 22.90 -14.21 -10.12
N GLY A 116 23.32 -13.63 -8.99
CA GLY A 116 23.99 -12.36 -9.06
C GLY A 116 24.30 -11.73 -7.73
N ILE A 117 24.75 -10.49 -7.84
CA ILE A 117 25.14 -9.63 -6.75
C ILE A 117 24.50 -8.26 -6.98
N PHE A 118 23.95 -7.66 -5.95
CA PHE A 118 23.59 -6.24 -5.94
C PHE A 118 24.11 -5.58 -4.66
N SER A 119 24.21 -4.25 -4.65
CA SER A 119 24.58 -3.49 -3.47
C SER A 119 23.33 -3.11 -2.67
N SER A 120 23.21 -3.62 -1.45
CA SER A 120 22.14 -3.22 -0.53
C SER A 120 22.45 -1.82 0.04
N PRO A 121 21.56 -0.83 -0.09
CA PRO A 121 21.81 0.54 0.35
C PRO A 121 21.62 0.70 1.87
N PRO A 122 22.13 1.80 2.46
CA PRO A 122 21.68 2.24 3.78
C PRO A 122 20.15 2.39 3.81
N GLY A 123 19.54 2.15 4.95
CA GLY A 123 18.10 2.12 5.17
C GLY A 123 17.46 0.77 4.83
N ALA A 124 18.15 -0.11 4.10
CA ALA A 124 17.54 -1.36 3.66
C ALA A 124 17.29 -2.36 4.79
N VAL A 125 18.09 -2.33 5.86
CA VAL A 125 17.89 -3.19 7.03
C VAL A 125 17.26 -2.38 8.14
N ALA A 126 16.01 -2.67 8.49
CA ALA A 126 15.25 -1.88 9.46
C ALA A 126 15.95 -1.73 10.83
N THR A 127 16.62 -2.79 11.29
CA THR A 127 17.35 -2.79 12.57
C THR A 127 18.73 -2.16 12.51
N LYS A 128 19.26 -1.88 11.31
CA LYS A 128 20.59 -1.31 11.09
C LYS A 128 20.58 -0.31 9.92
N PRO A 129 20.01 0.89 10.12
CA PRO A 129 19.81 1.85 9.03
C PRO A 129 21.09 2.29 8.32
N GLY A 130 22.26 2.25 8.98
CA GLY A 130 23.54 2.59 8.34
C GLY A 130 24.19 1.45 7.55
N LEU A 131 23.63 0.23 7.56
CA LEU A 131 24.28 -0.93 6.96
C LEU A 131 24.11 -0.93 5.44
N SER A 132 25.22 -0.86 4.72
CA SER A 132 25.28 -1.12 3.27
C SER A 132 26.28 -2.22 2.98
N ARG A 133 25.87 -3.21 2.19
CA ARG A 133 26.70 -4.38 1.81
C ARG A 133 26.22 -5.02 0.52
N ASN A 134 27.13 -5.72 -0.15
CA ASN A 134 26.74 -6.59 -1.26
C ASN A 134 25.87 -7.75 -0.78
N VAL A 135 24.88 -8.11 -1.58
CA VAL A 135 24.01 -9.28 -1.40
C VAL A 135 24.17 -10.18 -2.61
N THR A 136 24.44 -11.46 -2.35
CA THR A 136 24.45 -12.50 -3.38
C THR A 136 23.11 -13.22 -3.37
N PHE A 137 22.58 -13.56 -4.54
CA PHE A 137 21.34 -14.30 -4.65
C PHE A 137 21.44 -15.49 -5.62
N LEU A 138 20.57 -16.47 -5.39
CA LEU A 138 20.21 -17.54 -6.31
C LEU A 138 18.69 -17.65 -6.29
N LEU A 139 18.08 -17.43 -7.45
CA LEU A 139 16.64 -17.36 -7.59
C LEU A 139 16.17 -18.12 -8.84
N GLY A 140 14.98 -18.70 -8.75
CA GLY A 140 14.30 -19.27 -9.87
C GLY A 140 12.91 -19.76 -9.48
N SER A 141 11.97 -19.65 -10.41
CA SER A 141 10.60 -20.04 -10.17
C SER A 141 9.88 -20.24 -11.49
N GLY A 142 8.92 -21.16 -11.50
CA GLY A 142 7.98 -21.37 -12.60
C GLY A 142 6.82 -22.23 -12.13
N TYR A 143 5.76 -22.27 -12.93
CA TYR A 143 4.67 -23.21 -12.73
C TYR A 143 5.02 -24.55 -13.36
N LEU A 144 5.08 -25.60 -12.53
CA LEU A 144 5.18 -26.96 -13.05
C LEU A 144 3.84 -27.35 -13.70
N PRO A 145 3.84 -28.22 -14.73
CA PRO A 145 2.61 -28.64 -15.41
C PRO A 145 1.52 -29.10 -14.45
N GLY A 146 0.33 -28.49 -14.58
CA GLY A 146 -0.84 -28.79 -13.75
C GLY A 146 -0.77 -28.29 -12.29
N LYS A 147 0.24 -27.49 -11.92
CA LYS A 147 0.34 -26.89 -10.58
C LYS A 147 -0.23 -25.48 -10.56
N LYS A 148 -0.99 -25.18 -9.51
CA LYS A 148 -1.57 -23.85 -9.24
C LYS A 148 -0.61 -22.91 -8.51
N MET A 149 0.46 -23.46 -7.93
CA MET A 149 1.47 -22.71 -7.18
C MET A 149 2.82 -22.85 -7.89
N PRO A 150 3.61 -21.77 -7.96
CA PRO A 150 4.95 -21.86 -8.51
C PRO A 150 5.87 -22.65 -7.58
N SER A 151 6.98 -23.13 -8.15
CA SER A 151 8.03 -23.80 -7.40
C SER A 151 9.40 -23.42 -7.95
N GLY A 152 10.40 -23.40 -7.06
CA GLY A 152 11.77 -23.15 -7.42
C GLY A 152 12.63 -22.77 -6.23
N ILE A 153 13.75 -22.09 -6.50
CA ILE A 153 14.75 -21.71 -5.52
C ILE A 153 14.60 -20.24 -5.18
N MET A 154 14.71 -19.92 -3.89
CA MET A 154 14.81 -18.55 -3.41
C MET A 154 15.86 -18.50 -2.31
N ALA A 155 17.01 -17.89 -2.59
CA ALA A 155 18.04 -17.67 -1.59
C ALA A 155 18.69 -16.30 -1.80
N PHE A 156 18.86 -15.55 -0.70
CA PHE A 156 19.71 -14.37 -0.68
C PHE A 156 20.61 -14.41 0.55
N GLN A 157 21.83 -13.93 0.39
CA GLN A 157 22.83 -13.89 1.46
C GLN A 157 23.59 -12.58 1.42
N PHE A 158 23.65 -11.88 2.55
CA PHE A 158 24.56 -10.75 2.68
C PHE A 158 26.01 -11.26 2.64
N SER A 159 26.82 -10.61 1.79
CA SER A 159 28.24 -10.92 1.62
C SER A 159 28.97 -10.91 2.97
N ALA A 160 29.92 -11.83 3.14
CA ALA A 160 30.53 -12.27 4.40
C ALA A 160 29.65 -13.15 5.33
N GLY A 161 28.60 -13.78 4.79
CA GLY A 161 27.94 -14.95 5.38
C GLY A 161 27.08 -14.71 6.62
N LYS A 162 26.89 -13.46 7.05
CA LYS A 162 26.26 -13.16 8.35
C LYS A 162 24.74 -13.30 8.36
N GLN A 163 24.09 -13.20 7.21
CA GLN A 163 22.64 -13.25 7.14
C GLN A 163 22.17 -13.90 5.84
N LEU A 164 21.41 -14.98 5.99
CA LEU A 164 20.91 -15.84 4.92
C LEU A 164 19.39 -15.89 5.04
N PHE A 165 18.72 -15.78 3.91
CA PHE A 165 17.32 -16.11 3.80
C PHE A 165 17.11 -17.16 2.76
N MET A 166 16.14 -18.03 3.04
CA MET A 166 15.72 -19.10 2.17
C MET A 166 14.21 -19.07 2.06
N GLY A 167 13.69 -19.01 0.84
CA GLY A 167 12.26 -19.20 0.61
C GLY A 167 11.87 -20.65 0.91
N THR A 168 10.75 -20.81 1.60
CA THR A 168 10.17 -22.10 1.96
C THR A 168 8.90 -22.40 1.15
N THR A 169 8.20 -21.36 0.72
CA THR A 169 6.94 -21.49 -0.04
C THR A 169 6.85 -20.34 -1.02
N GLN A 170 6.50 -20.63 -2.27
CA GLN A 170 6.18 -19.62 -3.27
C GLN A 170 4.65 -19.60 -3.43
N GLU A 171 4.03 -18.47 -3.15
CA GLU A 171 2.56 -18.32 -3.09
C GLU A 171 1.98 -17.98 -4.46
N TRP A 172 2.64 -17.10 -5.21
CA TRP A 172 2.29 -16.82 -6.59
C TRP A 172 3.48 -16.20 -7.33
N LEU A 173 3.47 -16.35 -8.65
CA LEU A 173 4.42 -15.79 -9.60
C LEU A 173 3.62 -15.02 -10.65
N CYS A 174 4.01 -13.78 -10.89
CA CYS A 174 3.53 -13.00 -12.03
C CYS A 174 4.73 -12.62 -12.89
N ILE A 175 4.67 -12.95 -14.17
CA ILE A 175 5.63 -12.48 -15.16
C ILE A 175 4.85 -11.67 -16.18
N ASP A 176 5.14 -10.37 -16.24
CA ASP A 176 4.55 -9.44 -17.19
C ASP A 176 5.67 -8.81 -18.02
N GLY A 177 5.69 -9.09 -19.32
CA GLY A 177 6.74 -8.61 -20.21
C GLY A 177 8.13 -9.12 -19.81
N ASN A 178 8.90 -8.25 -19.16
CA ASN A 178 10.23 -8.52 -18.59
C ASN A 178 10.32 -8.29 -17.08
N LEU A 179 9.19 -8.01 -16.42
CA LEU A 179 9.05 -7.88 -14.98
C LEU A 179 8.64 -9.24 -14.39
N VAL A 180 9.28 -9.59 -13.28
CA VAL A 180 8.97 -10.73 -12.43
C VAL A 180 8.52 -10.19 -11.08
N LEU A 181 7.37 -10.64 -10.62
CA LEU A 181 6.93 -10.51 -9.24
C LEU A 181 6.75 -11.91 -8.66
N LEU A 182 7.37 -12.18 -7.52
CA LEU A 182 7.25 -13.46 -6.82
C LEU A 182 7.00 -13.21 -5.34
N LYS A 183 5.84 -13.64 -4.85
CA LYS A 183 5.50 -13.58 -3.43
C LYS A 183 5.67 -14.96 -2.79
N GLY A 184 6.13 -14.97 -1.54
CA GLY A 184 6.24 -16.22 -0.80
C GLY A 184 6.53 -16.04 0.67
N LYS A 185 6.83 -17.18 1.31
CA LYS A 185 7.27 -17.28 2.69
C LYS A 185 8.69 -17.79 2.75
N GLY A 186 9.41 -17.42 3.79
CA GLY A 186 10.78 -17.88 3.98
C GLY A 186 11.26 -17.84 5.42
N MET A 187 12.53 -18.14 5.55
CA MET A 187 13.26 -18.18 6.81
C MET A 187 14.41 -17.20 6.76
N LEU A 188 14.60 -16.41 7.81
CA LEU A 188 15.76 -15.55 7.99
C LEU A 188 16.66 -16.14 9.08
N ASN A 189 17.89 -16.48 8.75
CA ASN A 189 18.86 -17.12 9.66
C ASN A 189 18.28 -18.35 10.38
N GLY A 190 17.55 -19.19 9.65
CA GLY A 190 16.93 -20.40 10.20
C GLY A 190 15.61 -20.17 10.95
N ARG A 191 15.15 -18.93 11.12
CA ARG A 191 13.89 -18.61 11.80
C ARG A 191 12.75 -18.48 10.79
N THR A 192 11.63 -19.18 11.02
CA THR A 192 10.41 -19.09 10.20
C THR A 192 9.57 -17.86 10.56
N GLY A 193 8.57 -17.56 9.73
CA GLY A 193 7.62 -16.48 10.02
C GLY A 193 7.85 -15.20 9.23
N TYR A 194 8.65 -15.27 8.17
CA TYR A 194 8.86 -14.16 7.26
C TYR A 194 8.12 -14.40 5.97
N SER A 195 7.60 -13.32 5.41
CA SER A 195 7.08 -13.25 4.06
C SER A 195 8.00 -12.38 3.22
N TYR A 196 8.00 -12.59 1.92
CA TYR A 196 8.80 -11.81 1.00
C TYR A 196 8.04 -11.48 -0.28
N LEU A 197 8.51 -10.42 -0.92
CA LEU A 197 8.25 -10.13 -2.32
C LEU A 197 9.59 -9.90 -3.03
N LEU A 198 9.78 -10.62 -4.13
CA LEU A 198 10.80 -10.33 -5.13
C LEU A 198 10.15 -9.56 -6.27
N SER A 199 10.76 -8.45 -6.67
CA SER A 199 10.55 -7.76 -7.94
C SER A 199 11.84 -7.82 -8.75
N ALA A 200 11.81 -8.28 -9.99
CA ALA A 200 13.01 -8.45 -10.81
C ALA A 200 12.74 -8.08 -12.27
N VAL A 201 13.69 -7.42 -12.92
CA VAL A 201 13.62 -7.10 -14.35
C VAL A 201 14.74 -7.81 -15.09
N ASP A 202 14.37 -8.54 -16.14
CA ASP A 202 15.29 -9.00 -17.18
C ASP A 202 15.51 -7.86 -18.18
N GLY A 203 16.69 -7.24 -18.14
CA GLY A 203 17.10 -6.20 -19.05
C GLY A 203 17.42 -6.72 -20.47
N GLY A 204 17.44 -8.04 -20.66
CA GLY A 204 17.76 -8.69 -21.91
C GLY A 204 19.25 -8.63 -22.27
N THR A 205 19.57 -9.24 -23.40
CA THR A 205 20.94 -9.47 -23.86
C THR A 205 21.75 -8.18 -24.08
N TYR A 206 21.08 -7.09 -24.46
CA TYR A 206 21.73 -5.85 -24.91
C TYR A 206 21.84 -4.78 -23.84
N SER A 207 20.82 -4.60 -22.99
CA SER A 207 20.90 -3.58 -21.94
C SER A 207 21.71 -4.05 -20.74
N LYS A 208 21.74 -5.38 -20.46
CA LYS A 208 22.32 -6.01 -19.25
C LYS A 208 21.98 -5.26 -17.96
N ASN A 209 20.88 -4.51 -17.96
CA ASN A 209 20.50 -3.65 -16.85
C ASN A 209 19.42 -4.35 -16.04
N ASP A 210 19.74 -5.57 -15.63
CA ASP A 210 18.89 -6.36 -14.75
C ASP A 210 18.79 -5.64 -13.42
N ARG A 211 17.57 -5.57 -12.90
CA ARG A 211 17.27 -4.87 -11.65
C ARG A 211 16.51 -5.76 -10.71
N ILE A 212 16.66 -5.55 -9.41
CA ILE A 212 16.10 -6.42 -8.40
C ILE A 212 15.72 -5.69 -7.12
N ARG A 213 14.54 -5.99 -6.60
CA ARG A 213 14.11 -5.62 -5.27
C ARG A 213 13.66 -6.83 -4.50
N PHE A 214 14.10 -6.89 -3.25
CA PHE A 214 13.68 -7.84 -2.24
C PHE A 214 13.13 -7.06 -1.06
N GLN A 215 11.85 -7.28 -0.78
CA GLN A 215 11.20 -6.83 0.45
C GLN A 215 10.84 -8.03 1.32
N ILE A 216 11.08 -7.92 2.63
CA ILE A 216 10.84 -8.97 3.62
C ILE A 216 10.18 -8.35 4.83
N TRP A 217 9.13 -9.00 5.33
CA TRP A 217 8.43 -8.59 6.53
C TRP A 217 8.15 -9.78 7.45
N ASP A 218 7.99 -9.48 8.74
CA ASP A 218 7.63 -10.47 9.74
C ASP A 218 6.12 -10.70 9.83
N LYS A 219 5.68 -11.59 10.75
CA LYS A 219 4.27 -11.94 10.95
C LYS A 219 3.38 -10.75 11.34
N SER A 220 3.95 -9.69 11.90
CA SER A 220 3.22 -8.47 12.28
C SER A 220 3.02 -7.52 11.10
N GLY A 221 3.67 -7.79 9.95
CA GLY A 221 3.70 -6.89 8.80
C GLY A 221 4.84 -5.86 8.88
N GLY A 222 5.67 -5.90 9.93
CA GLY A 222 6.84 -5.03 10.05
C GLY A 222 7.90 -5.36 9.00
N ILE A 223 8.33 -4.35 8.24
CA ILE A 223 9.42 -4.50 7.26
C ILE A 223 10.73 -4.80 8.01
N VAL A 224 11.40 -5.88 7.62
CA VAL A 224 12.68 -6.33 8.16
C VAL A 224 13.82 -5.97 7.21
N TYR A 225 13.56 -6.09 5.91
CA TYR A 225 14.49 -5.74 4.85
C TYR A 225 13.76 -5.21 3.64
N ASP A 226 14.29 -4.18 3.00
CA ASP A 226 13.85 -3.67 1.71
C ASP A 226 14.98 -2.90 1.03
N ASN A 227 15.54 -3.39 -0.08
CA ASN A 227 16.59 -2.63 -0.76
C ASN A 227 16.08 -1.38 -1.51
N GLU A 228 14.77 -1.16 -1.56
CA GLU A 228 14.16 0.08 -2.06
C GLU A 228 13.12 0.56 -1.04
N PRO A 229 13.58 1.02 0.13
CA PRO A 229 12.70 1.32 1.25
C PRO A 229 11.70 2.42 0.88
N GLY A 230 10.41 2.14 1.13
CA GLY A 230 9.30 3.05 0.83
C GLY A 230 8.76 2.94 -0.60
N ALA A 231 9.39 2.16 -1.48
CA ALA A 231 8.81 1.90 -2.79
C ALA A 231 7.53 1.05 -2.67
N GLU A 232 6.62 1.23 -3.62
CA GLU A 232 5.32 0.56 -3.66
C GLU A 232 5.47 -0.95 -3.82
N LEU A 233 4.56 -1.75 -3.26
CA LEU A 233 4.74 -3.21 -3.15
C LEU A 233 5.08 -3.85 -4.50
N TYR A 234 4.37 -3.51 -5.58
CA TYR A 234 4.60 -4.09 -6.92
C TYR A 234 5.38 -3.16 -7.87
N ALA A 235 6.19 -2.24 -7.34
CA ALA A 235 7.01 -1.35 -8.15
C ALA A 235 7.99 -2.13 -9.03
N VAL A 236 8.23 -1.61 -10.24
CA VAL A 236 9.38 -2.01 -11.07
C VAL A 236 10.64 -1.62 -10.29
N PRO A 237 11.60 -2.55 -10.13
CA PRO A 237 12.78 -2.30 -9.30
C PRO A 237 13.77 -1.37 -10.02
N ASP A 238 14.44 -0.54 -9.25
CA ASP A 238 15.47 0.41 -9.70
C ASP A 238 16.90 -0.10 -9.42
N THR A 239 17.08 -0.98 -8.43
CA THR A 239 18.39 -1.41 -7.95
C THR A 239 19.07 -2.32 -8.98
N PRO A 240 20.19 -1.90 -9.61
CA PRO A 240 20.86 -2.68 -10.62
C PRO A 240 21.65 -3.84 -10.02
N LEU A 241 21.81 -4.91 -10.79
CA LEU A 241 22.79 -5.94 -10.48
C LEU A 241 24.20 -5.37 -10.67
N SER A 242 25.05 -5.55 -9.65
CA SER A 242 26.50 -5.32 -9.76
C SER A 242 27.20 -6.43 -10.54
N LYS A 243 26.65 -7.65 -10.52
CA LYS A 243 27.14 -8.80 -11.30
C LYS A 243 26.03 -9.84 -11.45
N GLY A 244 26.09 -10.64 -12.51
CA GLY A 244 25.18 -11.76 -12.73
C GLY A 244 24.10 -11.42 -13.74
N ASN A 245 23.03 -12.20 -13.72
CA ASN A 245 21.93 -12.08 -14.68
C ASN A 245 20.63 -12.67 -14.13
N ILE A 246 19.53 -12.09 -14.58
CA ILE A 246 18.16 -12.59 -14.50
C ILE A 246 17.75 -12.95 -15.92
N ILE A 247 17.16 -14.12 -16.09
CA ILE A 247 16.69 -14.62 -17.38
C ILE A 247 15.24 -15.06 -17.21
N ILE A 248 14.36 -14.44 -17.97
CA ILE A 248 12.98 -14.89 -18.15
C ILE A 248 12.92 -15.83 -19.36
N LYS A 249 12.36 -17.02 -19.14
CA LYS A 249 12.09 -18.00 -20.18
C LYS A 249 10.59 -18.05 -20.42
N LYS A 250 10.17 -17.48 -21.55
CA LYS A 250 8.82 -17.63 -22.08
C LYS A 250 8.69 -18.99 -22.74
N VAL A 251 7.63 -19.72 -22.42
CA VAL A 251 7.28 -20.90 -23.20
C VAL A 251 6.76 -20.40 -24.55
N LYS A 252 7.31 -20.92 -25.65
CA LYS A 252 6.75 -20.64 -26.98
C LYS A 252 5.32 -21.17 -27.00
N GLN A 253 4.34 -20.29 -27.15
CA GLN A 253 2.99 -20.65 -27.53
C GLN A 253 3.09 -21.41 -28.86
N VAL A 254 2.93 -22.73 -28.82
CA VAL A 254 2.78 -23.54 -30.04
C VAL A 254 1.35 -23.30 -30.47
N TRP A 255 1.16 -22.52 -31.54
CA TRP A 255 -0.14 -22.35 -32.17
C TRP A 255 -0.73 -23.74 -32.44
N ARG A 256 -1.88 -24.03 -31.85
CA ARG A 256 -2.72 -25.18 -32.17
C ARG A 256 -3.77 -24.77 -33.18
#